data_AF-A0A363UNP2-F1
#
_entry.id   AF-A0A363UNP2-F1
#
_cell.length_a   1.000
_cell.length_b   1.000
_cell.length_c   1.000
_cell.angle_alpha   90.00
_cell.angle_beta   90.00
_cell.angle_gamma   90.00
#
_symmetry.space_group_name_H-M   'P 1'
#
loop_
_entity.id
_entity.type
_entity.pdbx_description
1 polymer ?
#
loop_
_entity_poly.entity_id
_entity_poly.type
_entity_poly.pdbx_seq_one_letter_code
_entity_poly.pdbx_strand_id
1 'polypeptide(L)'
;MGVVSSRFDIPVSELTVAALRRGDLRAQETIYRAFERPVFDLASRMAGCSHLAADITQDTFIRAFAKVKTFRGESPFWGWLRQIAVRETLQVLRKRKRWTTLIPEAHEADSVAPDQDDTLLEQALTLLPDTARAVVWLYHVEGYTHPEIAEMMGKTPSFSKSQLSRAHAKLRGILNPDVLPRPSAPPSLPETEPCLKPLSAS
;
A
#
# COMPACT_ATOMS: atom_id res chain seq x y z
N MET A 1 -21.80 -4.54 0.57
CA MET A 1 -20.48 -3.97 0.90
C MET A 1 -19.53 -5.13 1.06
N GLY A 2 -18.73 -5.43 0.02
CA GLY A 2 -17.74 -6.49 0.11
C GLY A 2 -16.69 -6.08 1.13
N VAL A 3 -16.49 -6.89 2.16
CA VAL A 3 -15.37 -6.72 3.08
C VAL A 3 -14.13 -6.91 2.22
N VAL A 4 -13.41 -5.82 1.93
CA VAL A 4 -12.07 -5.92 1.34
C VAL A 4 -11.22 -6.56 2.42
N SER A 5 -11.10 -7.89 2.39
CA SER A 5 -10.25 -8.63 3.33
C SER A 5 -8.85 -8.04 3.24
N SER A 6 -8.28 -7.70 4.39
CA SER A 6 -6.94 -7.14 4.43
C SER A 6 -5.98 -8.19 3.87
N ARG A 7 -5.02 -7.79 3.04
CA ARG A 7 -3.94 -8.71 2.58
C ARG A 7 -3.13 -9.29 3.75
N PHE A 8 -3.31 -8.72 4.95
CA PHE A 8 -2.74 -9.19 6.20
C PHE A 8 -3.58 -10.24 6.94
N ASP A 9 -4.80 -10.60 6.52
CA ASP A 9 -5.68 -11.54 7.24
C ASP A 9 -5.23 -13.02 7.16
N ILE A 10 -3.92 -13.24 7.32
CA ILE A 10 -3.27 -14.54 7.31
C ILE A 10 -3.23 -15.08 8.75
N PRO A 11 -3.89 -16.22 9.04
CA PRO A 11 -3.89 -16.80 10.36
C PRO A 11 -2.50 -17.36 10.71
N VAL A 12 -2.07 -17.15 11.95
CA VAL A 12 -0.82 -17.69 12.49
C VAL A 12 -1.14 -18.51 13.73
N SER A 13 -0.70 -19.76 13.76
CA SER A 13 -0.93 -20.65 14.90
C SER A 13 -0.18 -20.19 16.14
N GLU A 14 -0.74 -20.45 17.33
CA GLU A 14 -0.07 -20.16 18.60
C GLU A 14 1.26 -20.91 18.75
N LEU A 15 1.35 -22.13 18.20
CA LEU A 15 2.59 -22.92 18.17
C LEU A 15 3.70 -22.22 17.37
N THR A 16 3.35 -21.63 16.22
CA THR A 16 4.27 -20.84 15.40
C THR A 16 4.75 -19.61 16.17
N VAL A 17 3.86 -18.88 16.84
CA VAL A 17 4.22 -17.72 17.66
C VAL A 17 5.12 -18.13 18.84
N ALA A 18 4.82 -19.24 19.50
CA ALA A 18 5.63 -19.76 20.59
C ALA A 18 7.05 -20.15 20.13
N ALA A 19 7.17 -20.79 18.96
CA ALA A 19 8.46 -21.10 18.36
C ALA A 19 9.22 -19.82 17.96
N LEU A 20 8.53 -18.85 17.37
CA LEU A 20 9.10 -17.55 17.01
C LEU A 20 9.69 -16.83 18.23
N ARG A 21 9.00 -16.85 19.39
CA ARG A 21 9.49 -16.28 20.65
C ARG A 21 10.76 -16.94 21.20
N ARG A 22 11.01 -18.20 20.84
CA ARG A 22 12.25 -18.93 21.18
C ARG A 22 13.39 -18.68 20.19
N GLY A 23 13.15 -17.90 19.12
CA GLY A 23 14.15 -17.65 18.08
C GLY A 23 14.27 -18.78 17.07
N ASP A 24 13.26 -19.63 16.94
CA ASP A 24 13.27 -20.72 15.95
C ASP A 24 13.31 -20.15 14.52
N LEU A 25 14.35 -20.52 13.77
CA LEU A 25 14.57 -20.02 12.40
C LEU A 25 13.49 -20.50 11.42
N ARG A 26 12.94 -21.71 11.60
CA ARG A 26 11.85 -22.20 10.74
C ARG A 26 10.57 -21.41 10.98
N ALA A 27 10.30 -21.04 12.23
CA ALA A 27 9.19 -20.16 12.55
C ALA A 27 9.38 -18.76 11.97
N GLN A 28 10.59 -18.20 12.03
CA GLN A 28 10.92 -16.92 11.37
C GLN A 28 10.70 -16.99 9.86
N GLU A 29 11.22 -18.03 9.19
CA GLU A 29 11.03 -18.23 7.75
C GLU A 29 9.55 -18.36 7.38
N THR A 30 8.80 -19.16 8.14
CA THR A 30 7.35 -19.35 7.92
C THR A 30 6.61 -18.01 7.96
N ILE A 31 6.91 -17.17 8.96
CA ILE A 31 6.30 -15.86 9.11
C ILE A 31 6.76 -14.91 8.00
N TYR A 32 8.05 -14.92 7.67
CA TYR A 32 8.58 -14.09 6.60
C TYR A 32 7.87 -14.40 5.27
N ARG A 33 7.85 -15.66 4.85
CA ARG A 33 7.22 -16.07 3.58
C ARG A 33 5.72 -15.76 3.53
N ALA A 34 5.02 -15.87 4.66
CA ALA A 34 3.61 -15.53 4.74
C ALA A 34 3.34 -14.03 4.58
N PHE A 35 4.18 -13.17 5.16
CA PHE A 35 3.90 -11.75 5.29
C PHE A 35 4.78 -10.83 4.44
N GLU A 36 5.80 -11.34 3.75
CA GLU A 36 6.71 -10.54 2.93
C GLU A 36 5.95 -9.68 1.93
N ARG A 37 5.06 -10.31 1.13
CA ARG A 37 4.30 -9.58 0.12
C ARG A 37 3.30 -8.58 0.72
N PRO A 38 2.48 -8.92 1.74
CA PRO A 38 1.63 -7.94 2.42
C PRO A 38 2.40 -6.73 2.98
N VAL A 39 3.55 -6.96 3.61
CA VAL A 39 4.40 -5.90 4.18
C VAL A 39 5.00 -5.03 3.07
N PHE A 40 5.51 -5.65 2.01
CA PHE A 40 6.04 -4.94 0.86
C PHE A 40 4.99 -4.07 0.17
N ASP A 41 3.80 -4.62 -0.10
CA ASP A 41 2.71 -3.88 -0.73
C ASP A 41 2.29 -2.67 0.11
N LEU A 42 2.17 -2.83 1.43
CA LEU A 42 1.87 -1.75 2.36
C LEU A 42 2.94 -0.64 2.28
N ALA A 43 4.20 -1.04 2.41
CA ALA A 43 5.32 -0.10 2.39
C ALA A 43 5.42 0.62 1.04
N SER A 44 5.26 -0.10 -0.07
CA SER A 44 5.29 0.44 -1.43
C SER A 44 4.18 1.46 -1.65
N ARG A 45 2.95 1.17 -1.23
CA ARG A 45 1.80 2.06 -1.41
C ARG A 45 1.89 3.32 -0.57
N MET A 46 2.44 3.22 0.63
CA MET A 46 2.67 4.37 1.49
C MET A 46 3.88 5.21 1.04
N ALA A 47 4.99 4.56 0.68
CA ALA A 47 6.23 5.24 0.31
C ALA A 47 6.28 5.72 -1.15
N GLY A 48 5.48 5.13 -2.03
CA GLY A 48 5.50 5.38 -3.48
C GLY A 48 6.83 5.04 -4.14
N CYS A 49 7.58 4.10 -3.56
CA CYS A 49 8.96 3.80 -3.93
C CYS A 49 9.30 2.35 -3.61
N SER A 50 9.61 1.54 -4.62
CA SER A 50 9.82 0.09 -4.49
C SER A 50 11.13 -0.24 -3.79
N HIS A 51 12.20 0.53 -4.05
CA HIS A 51 13.47 0.34 -3.36
C HIS A 51 13.31 0.59 -1.85
N LEU A 52 12.62 1.68 -1.46
CA LEU A 52 12.33 1.96 -0.05
C LEU A 52 11.44 0.87 0.55
N ALA A 53 10.48 0.35 -0.22
CA ALA A 53 9.60 -0.71 0.25
C ALA A 53 10.35 -2.00 0.59
N ALA A 54 11.35 -2.37 -0.22
CA ALA A 54 12.21 -3.52 0.06
C ALA A 54 12.97 -3.35 1.39
N ASP A 55 13.61 -2.20 1.58
CA ASP A 55 14.35 -1.88 2.81
C ASP A 55 13.41 -1.86 4.04
N ILE A 56 12.26 -1.19 3.92
CA ILE A 56 11.25 -1.13 4.99
C ILE A 56 10.76 -2.54 5.34
N THR A 57 10.56 -3.40 4.35
CA THR A 57 10.11 -4.78 4.56
C THR A 57 11.14 -5.56 5.38
N GLN A 58 12.42 -5.48 4.99
CA GLN A 58 13.50 -6.11 5.72
C GLN A 58 13.58 -5.59 7.17
N ASP A 59 13.62 -4.28 7.36
CA ASP A 59 13.67 -3.64 8.68
C ASP A 59 12.48 -4.02 9.55
N THR A 60 11.29 -4.16 8.96
CA THR A 60 10.08 -4.59 9.64
C THR A 60 10.24 -5.97 10.23
N PHE A 61 10.73 -6.95 9.47
CA PHE A 61 10.92 -8.32 9.97
C PHE A 61 12.03 -8.41 11.00
N ILE A 62 13.16 -7.72 10.79
CA ILE A 62 14.24 -7.64 11.79
C ILE A 62 13.68 -7.15 13.13
N ARG A 63 12.90 -6.05 13.11
CA ARG A 63 12.31 -5.49 14.33
C ARG A 63 11.20 -6.35 14.90
N ALA A 64 10.37 -6.98 14.06
CA ALA A 64 9.33 -7.88 14.50
C ALA A 64 9.93 -9.08 15.25
N PHE A 65 10.94 -9.74 14.69
CA PHE A 65 11.58 -10.88 15.36
C PHE A 65 12.29 -10.45 16.64
N ALA A 66 12.94 -9.28 16.66
CA ALA A 66 13.52 -8.72 17.89
C ALA A 66 12.45 -8.42 18.97
N LYS A 67 11.25 -8.00 18.57
CA LYS A 67 10.18 -7.55 19.47
C LYS A 67 9.09 -8.58 19.72
N VAL A 68 9.13 -9.77 19.14
CA VAL A 68 8.07 -10.78 19.23
C VAL A 68 7.66 -11.13 20.66
N LYS A 69 8.60 -11.01 21.62
CA LYS A 69 8.32 -11.24 23.05
C LYS A 69 7.33 -10.22 23.64
N THR A 70 7.14 -9.07 22.99
CA THR A 70 6.18 -8.02 23.40
C THR A 70 4.77 -8.26 22.87
N PHE A 71 4.59 -9.13 21.87
CA PHE A 71 3.26 -9.51 21.38
C PHE A 71 2.53 -10.28 22.49
N ARG A 72 1.35 -9.82 22.91
CA ARG A 72 0.59 -10.40 24.04
C ARG A 72 -0.53 -11.37 23.63
N GLY A 73 -0.89 -11.43 22.35
CA GLY A 73 -2.02 -12.24 21.88
C GLY A 73 -3.39 -11.57 22.05
N GLU A 74 -3.44 -10.30 22.48
CA GLU A 74 -4.68 -9.51 22.61
C GLU A 74 -5.28 -9.11 21.24
N SER A 75 -4.51 -9.27 20.17
CA SER A 75 -4.94 -9.05 18.78
C SER A 75 -4.33 -10.15 17.89
N PRO A 76 -4.86 -10.36 16.67
CA PRO A 76 -4.22 -11.25 15.71
C PRO A 76 -2.77 -10.86 15.46
N PHE A 77 -1.89 -11.84 15.28
CA PHE A 77 -0.46 -11.61 15.05
C PHE A 77 -0.21 -10.64 13.88
N TRP A 78 -1.00 -10.78 12.80
CA TRP A 78 -0.90 -9.91 11.64
C TRP A 78 -1.17 -8.43 11.98
N GLY A 79 -2.08 -8.15 12.93
CA GLY A 79 -2.41 -6.79 13.34
C GLY A 79 -1.23 -6.14 14.05
N TRP A 80 -0.55 -6.90 14.90
CA TRP A 80 0.68 -6.48 15.57
C TRP A 80 1.84 -6.27 14.59
N LEU A 81 2.04 -7.19 13.64
CA LEU A 81 3.08 -7.05 12.61
C LEU A 81 2.82 -5.84 11.70
N ARG A 82 1.57 -5.64 11.29
CA ARG A 82 1.13 -4.49 10.50
C ARG A 82 1.44 -3.17 11.19
N GLN A 83 1.21 -3.06 12.50
CA GLN A 83 1.58 -1.86 13.26
C GLN A 83 3.09 -1.57 13.21
N ILE A 84 3.93 -2.61 13.25
CA ILE A 84 5.38 -2.45 13.08
C ILE A 84 5.68 -1.92 11.67
N ALA A 85 5.15 -2.56 10.63
CA ALA A 85 5.35 -2.15 9.23
C ALA A 85 4.97 -0.69 8.97
N VAL A 86 3.80 -0.25 9.48
CA VAL A 86 3.36 1.15 9.36
C VAL A 86 4.33 2.08 10.09
N ARG A 87 4.74 1.74 11.31
CA ARG A 87 5.69 2.58 12.08
C ARG A 87 7.04 2.72 11.37
N GLU A 88 7.55 1.64 10.78
CA GLU A 88 8.78 1.67 10.00
C GLU A 88 8.66 2.53 8.75
N THR A 89 7.58 2.36 8.01
CA THR A 89 7.29 3.17 6.83
C THR A 89 7.24 4.66 7.17
N LEU A 90 6.50 5.03 8.22
CA LEU A 90 6.42 6.42 8.69
C LEU A 90 7.78 6.96 9.15
N GLN A 91 8.62 6.12 9.77
CA GLN A 91 9.97 6.51 10.16
C GLN A 91 10.85 6.85 8.95
N VAL A 92 10.82 6.01 7.90
CA VAL A 92 11.54 6.26 6.65
C VAL A 92 11.04 7.53 5.96
N LEU A 93 9.72 7.73 5.85
CA LEU A 93 9.15 8.94 5.27
C LEU A 93 9.54 10.22 6.03
N ARG A 94 9.57 10.17 7.37
CA ARG A 94 10.05 11.29 8.20
C ARG A 94 11.52 11.61 7.91
N LYS A 95 12.37 10.60 7.78
CA LYS A 95 13.78 10.78 7.41
C LYS A 95 13.90 11.40 6.01
N ARG A 96 13.26 10.81 4.99
CA ARG A 96 13.30 11.27 3.60
C ARG A 96 12.90 12.74 3.47
N LYS A 97 11.82 13.15 4.16
CA LYS A 97 11.40 14.57 4.19
C LYS A 97 12.48 15.49 4.75
N ARG A 98 13.17 15.08 5.82
CA ARG A 98 14.26 15.86 6.42
C ARG A 98 15.41 16.06 5.41
N TRP A 99 15.79 15.00 4.70
CA TRP A 99 16.82 15.08 3.66
C TRP A 99 16.40 15.97 2.49
N THR A 100 15.13 15.87 2.06
CA THR A 100 14.54 16.72 1.01
C THR A 100 14.63 18.21 1.34
N THR A 101 14.38 18.56 2.60
CA THR A 101 14.46 19.97 3.05
C THR A 101 15.90 20.48 3.12
N LEU A 102 16.88 19.59 3.33
CA LEU A 102 18.29 19.95 3.48
C LEU A 102 19.04 19.96 2.14
N ILE A 103 18.65 19.10 1.19
CA ILE A 103 19.30 18.94 -0.11
C ILE A 103 18.21 18.84 -1.19
N PRO A 104 17.72 19.99 -1.71
CA PRO A 104 16.63 20.00 -2.70
C PRO A 104 16.96 19.30 -4.02
N GLU A 105 18.24 19.26 -4.39
CA GLU A 105 18.75 18.72 -5.67
C GLU A 105 18.95 17.19 -5.67
N ALA A 106 18.81 16.53 -4.52
CA ALA A 106 19.01 15.07 -4.41
C ALA A 106 17.78 14.23 -4.79
N HIS A 107 16.72 14.84 -5.32
CA HIS A 107 15.50 14.13 -5.75
C HIS A 107 15.58 13.70 -7.21
N GLU A 108 16.34 12.63 -7.46
CA GLU A 108 15.92 11.70 -8.51
C GLU A 108 14.87 10.79 -7.87
N ALA A 109 13.62 11.10 -8.15
CA ALA A 109 12.51 10.28 -7.69
C ALA A 109 12.56 8.96 -8.46
N ASP A 110 13.02 7.89 -7.80
CA ASP A 110 12.58 6.53 -8.10
C ASP A 110 11.09 6.45 -7.74
N SER A 111 10.25 7.11 -8.54
CA SER A 111 8.83 6.88 -8.56
C SER A 111 8.63 5.46 -9.07
N VAL A 112 7.89 4.64 -8.31
CA VAL A 112 7.37 3.39 -8.86
C VAL A 112 6.59 3.77 -10.11
N ALA A 113 7.08 3.36 -11.28
CA ALA A 113 6.29 3.42 -12.48
C ALA A 113 5.05 2.55 -12.19
N PRO A 114 3.84 3.09 -12.33
CA PRO A 114 2.64 2.31 -12.07
C PRO A 114 2.66 1.07 -12.96
N ASP A 115 2.38 -0.09 -12.37
CA ASP A 115 2.25 -1.32 -13.12
C ASP A 115 1.07 -1.20 -14.09
N GLN A 116 1.08 -1.95 -15.20
CA GLN A 116 -0.03 -1.91 -16.17
C GLN A 116 -1.38 -2.34 -15.56
N ASP A 117 -1.33 -3.07 -14.44
CA ASP A 117 -2.50 -3.52 -13.68
C ASP A 117 -2.91 -2.56 -12.54
N ASP A 118 -2.14 -1.49 -12.29
CA ASP A 118 -2.49 -0.52 -11.25
C ASP A 118 -3.76 0.25 -11.65
N THR A 119 -4.70 0.34 -10.71
CA THR A 119 -5.92 1.10 -10.89
C THR A 119 -5.60 2.59 -11.11
N LEU A 120 -6.47 3.30 -11.83
CA LEU A 120 -6.41 4.77 -11.97
C LEU A 120 -6.26 5.49 -10.61
N LEU A 121 -6.81 4.90 -9.54
CA LEU A 121 -6.64 5.40 -8.18
C LEU A 121 -5.20 5.25 -7.68
N GLU A 122 -4.57 4.08 -7.85
CA GLU A 122 -3.18 3.82 -7.45
C GLU A 122 -2.21 4.76 -8.19
N GLN A 123 -2.44 4.98 -9.48
CA GLN A 123 -1.72 5.97 -10.28
C GLN A 123 -1.91 7.40 -9.74
N ALA A 124 -3.13 7.78 -9.38
CA ALA A 124 -3.38 9.11 -8.82
C ALA A 124 -2.76 9.29 -7.42
N LEU A 125 -2.60 8.21 -6.65
CA LEU A 125 -1.94 8.25 -5.33
C LEU A 125 -0.44 8.51 -5.43
N THR A 126 0.25 8.07 -6.49
CA THR A 126 1.69 8.36 -6.66
C THR A 126 1.95 9.86 -6.82
N LEU A 127 1.00 10.60 -7.42
CA LEU A 127 1.06 12.06 -7.59
C LEU A 127 0.89 12.86 -6.28
N LEU A 128 0.48 12.21 -5.19
CA LEU A 128 0.40 12.85 -3.88
C LEU A 128 1.77 12.96 -3.23
N PRO A 129 2.04 14.02 -2.45
CA PRO A 129 3.20 14.04 -1.56
C PRO A 129 3.16 12.84 -0.59
N ASP A 130 4.32 12.26 -0.27
CA ASP A 130 4.44 11.04 0.55
C ASP A 130 3.59 11.06 1.84
N THR A 131 3.58 12.19 2.55
CA THR A 131 2.79 12.32 3.78
C THR A 131 1.28 12.26 3.53
N ALA A 132 0.80 12.89 2.46
CA ALA A 132 -0.61 12.86 2.09
C ALA A 132 -1.02 11.46 1.63
N ARG A 133 -0.17 10.80 0.83
CA ARG A 133 -0.36 9.41 0.38
C ARG A 133 -0.48 8.45 1.57
N ALA A 134 0.45 8.53 2.52
CA ALA A 134 0.43 7.70 3.72
C ALA A 134 -0.84 7.93 4.57
N VAL A 135 -1.29 9.17 4.76
CA VAL A 135 -2.53 9.46 5.49
C VAL A 135 -3.75 8.88 4.78
N VAL A 136 -3.85 9.01 3.45
CA VAL A 136 -4.94 8.44 2.67
C VAL A 136 -4.97 6.91 2.80
N TRP A 137 -3.82 6.26 2.65
CA TRP A 137 -3.70 4.81 2.76
C TRP A 137 -4.14 4.31 4.15
N LEU A 138 -3.60 4.91 5.21
CA LEU A 138 -3.90 4.53 6.58
C LEU A 138 -5.38 4.72 6.94
N TYR A 139 -6.01 5.77 6.43
CA TYR A 139 -7.41 6.06 6.74
C TYR A 139 -8.38 5.20 5.91
N HIS A 140 -8.25 5.22 4.58
CA HIS A 140 -9.23 4.59 3.68
C HIS A 140 -9.03 3.09 3.50
N VAL A 141 -7.78 2.61 3.57
CA VAL A 141 -7.48 1.19 3.31
C VAL A 141 -7.23 0.43 4.60
N GLU A 142 -6.42 0.97 5.50
CA GLU A 142 -6.11 0.28 6.75
C GLU A 142 -7.16 0.48 7.85
N GLY A 143 -8.04 1.49 7.70
CA GLY A 143 -9.13 1.79 8.62
C GLY A 143 -8.72 2.52 9.91
N TYR A 144 -7.53 3.11 9.97
CA TYR A 144 -7.10 3.88 11.13
C TYR A 144 -7.89 5.19 11.27
N THR A 145 -8.20 5.55 12.51
CA THR A 145 -8.85 6.81 12.85
C THR A 145 -7.86 7.98 12.82
N HIS A 146 -8.37 9.22 12.68
CA HIS A 146 -7.50 10.40 12.71
C HIS A 146 -6.65 10.53 13.99
N PRO A 147 -7.17 10.22 15.20
CA PRO A 147 -6.35 10.17 16.41
C PRO A 147 -5.20 9.17 16.33
N GLU A 148 -5.44 7.94 15.89
CA GLU A 148 -4.41 6.91 15.77
C GLU A 148 -3.33 7.30 14.76
N ILE A 149 -3.73 7.80 13.58
CA ILE A 149 -2.78 8.28 12.56
C ILE A 149 -1.94 9.42 13.12
N ALA A 150 -2.56 10.35 13.85
CA ALA A 150 -1.87 11.49 14.45
C ALA A 150 -0.83 11.05 15.48
N GLU A 151 -1.18 10.09 16.35
CA GLU A 151 -0.25 9.50 17.32
C GLU A 151 0.95 8.84 16.62
N MET A 152 0.70 7.99 15.62
CA MET A 152 1.76 7.29 14.87
C MET A 152 2.69 8.26 14.11
N MET A 153 2.17 9.41 13.70
CA MET A 153 2.93 10.45 13.01
C MET A 153 3.56 11.48 13.95
N GLY A 154 3.24 11.47 15.26
CA GLY A 154 3.66 12.52 16.20
C GLY A 154 3.08 13.89 15.85
N LYS A 155 1.80 13.94 15.47
CA LYS A 155 1.07 15.13 15.01
C LYS A 155 -0.30 15.22 15.68
N THR A 156 -1.11 16.20 15.28
CA THR A 156 -2.47 16.40 15.80
C THR A 156 -3.52 15.73 14.91
N PRO A 157 -4.70 15.37 15.44
CA PRO A 157 -5.80 14.86 14.61
C PRO A 157 -6.19 15.82 13.47
N SER A 158 -6.12 17.14 13.72
CA SER A 158 -6.36 18.18 12.71
C SER A 158 -5.35 18.12 11.56
N PHE A 159 -4.09 17.74 11.81
CA PHE A 159 -3.11 17.51 10.75
C PHE A 159 -3.53 16.36 9.84
N SER A 160 -3.96 15.22 10.40
CA SER A 160 -4.46 14.08 9.61
C SER A 160 -5.66 14.48 8.75
N LYS A 161 -6.66 15.16 9.33
CA LYS A 161 -7.82 15.69 8.59
C LYS A 161 -7.43 16.65 7.46
N SER A 162 -6.49 17.56 7.72
CA SER A 162 -5.99 18.52 6.73
C SER A 162 -5.22 17.85 5.59
N GLN A 163 -4.41 16.83 5.88
CA GLN A 163 -3.73 16.04 4.85
C GLN A 163 -4.74 15.30 3.98
N LEU A 164 -5.74 14.67 4.60
CA LEU A 164 -6.78 13.94 3.88
C LEU A 164 -7.60 14.85 2.96
N SER A 165 -8.02 16.03 3.46
CA SER A 165 -8.76 17.02 2.66
C SER A 165 -7.94 17.51 1.46
N ARG A 166 -6.67 17.86 1.66
CA ARG A 166 -5.77 18.27 0.56
C ARG A 166 -5.54 17.15 -0.44
N ALA A 167 -5.37 15.92 0.03
CA ALA A 167 -5.23 14.76 -0.84
C ALA A 167 -6.48 14.56 -1.71
N HIS A 168 -7.68 14.60 -1.12
CA HIS A 168 -8.93 14.50 -1.86
C HIS A 168 -9.11 15.62 -2.88
N ALA A 169 -8.78 16.87 -2.54
CA ALA A 169 -8.83 17.99 -3.48
C ALA A 169 -7.88 17.76 -4.68
N LYS A 170 -6.66 17.31 -4.43
CA LYS A 170 -5.68 17.00 -5.48
C LYS A 170 -6.13 15.81 -6.34
N LEU A 171 -6.61 14.74 -5.72
CA LEU A 171 -7.14 13.57 -6.42
C LEU A 171 -8.35 13.94 -7.28
N ARG A 172 -9.28 14.78 -6.80
CA ARG A 172 -10.41 15.25 -7.62
C ARG A 172 -9.96 16.04 -8.85
N GLY A 173 -8.91 16.86 -8.73
CA GLY A 173 -8.34 17.57 -9.87
C GLY A 173 -7.73 16.64 -10.91
N ILE A 174 -7.07 15.56 -10.46
CA ILE A 174 -6.46 14.53 -11.33
C ILE A 174 -7.53 13.63 -11.97
N LEU A 175 -8.58 13.29 -11.21
CA LEU A 175 -9.62 12.35 -11.58
C LEU A 175 -10.84 13.02 -12.22
N ASN A 176 -10.75 14.30 -12.60
CA ASN A 176 -11.84 15.01 -13.23
C ASN A 176 -12.17 14.36 -14.60
N PRO A 177 -13.38 13.82 -14.80
CA PRO A 177 -13.71 13.02 -15.98
C PRO A 177 -13.59 13.76 -17.33
N ASP A 178 -13.57 15.09 -17.32
CA ASP A 178 -13.40 15.92 -18.53
C ASP A 178 -11.95 15.97 -19.07
N VAL A 179 -10.98 15.43 -18.33
CA VAL A 179 -9.55 15.46 -18.70
C VAL A 179 -9.00 14.06 -18.99
N LEU A 180 -9.79 12.99 -18.80
CA LEU A 180 -9.34 11.64 -19.10
C LEU A 180 -9.35 11.41 -20.62
N PRO A 181 -8.26 10.91 -21.23
CA PRO A 181 -8.38 10.22 -22.49
C PRO A 181 -9.36 9.06 -22.25
N ARG A 182 -10.50 9.07 -22.96
CA ARG A 182 -11.40 7.92 -22.94
C ARG A 182 -10.56 6.67 -23.19
N PRO A 183 -10.74 5.57 -22.43
CA PRO A 183 -10.09 4.32 -22.79
C PRO A 183 -10.42 4.07 -24.25
N SER A 184 -9.39 4.04 -25.10
CA SER A 184 -9.56 3.77 -26.52
C SER A 184 -10.38 2.50 -26.62
N ALA A 185 -11.56 2.60 -27.25
CA ALA A 185 -12.40 1.44 -27.48
C ALA A 185 -11.50 0.31 -28.02
N PRO A 186 -11.64 -0.93 -27.52
CA PRO A 186 -10.90 -2.05 -28.09
C PRO A 186 -11.13 -2.01 -29.61
N PRO A 187 -10.10 -2.25 -30.43
CA PRO A 187 -10.24 -2.19 -31.88
C PRO A 187 -11.42 -3.05 -32.28
N SER A 188 -12.41 -2.43 -32.93
CA SER A 188 -13.58 -3.10 -33.47
C SER A 188 -13.08 -4.31 -34.24
N LEU A 189 -13.41 -5.51 -33.76
CA LEU A 189 -13.21 -6.72 -34.54
C LEU A 189 -13.90 -6.49 -35.89
N PRO A 190 -13.25 -6.80 -37.03
CA PRO A 190 -13.91 -6.69 -38.32
C PRO A 190 -15.20 -7.49 -38.25
N GLU A 191 -16.31 -6.81 -38.54
CA GLU A 191 -17.63 -7.39 -38.65
C GLU A 191 -17.51 -8.64 -39.51
N THR A 192 -17.73 -9.81 -38.91
CA THR A 192 -17.88 -11.04 -39.66
C THR A 192 -19.13 -10.85 -40.51
N GLU A 193 -18.94 -10.71 -41.82
CA GLU A 193 -20.02 -10.65 -42.79
C GLU A 193 -21.05 -11.75 -42.48
N PRO A 194 -22.33 -11.41 -42.31
CA PRO A 194 -23.34 -12.39 -42.02
C PRO A 194 -23.53 -13.30 -43.24
N CYS A 195 -23.28 -14.58 -43.01
CA CYS A 195 -23.65 -15.68 -43.89
C CYS A 195 -25.16 -15.62 -44.21
N LEU A 196 -25.51 -15.05 -45.35
CA LEU A 196 -26.84 -15.14 -45.96
C LEU A 196 -26.81 -16.20 -47.08
N LYS A 197 -27.29 -17.39 -46.72
CA LYS A 197 -27.88 -18.40 -47.62
C LYS A 197 -29.22 -17.85 -48.21
N PRO A 198 -29.93 -18.53 -49.15
CA PRO A 198 -29.56 -19.40 -50.28
C PRO A 198 -30.39 -19.15 -51.59
N LEU A 199 -30.17 -20.01 -52.61
CA LEU A 199 -31.10 -20.46 -53.70
C LEU A 199 -31.46 -19.52 -54.89
N SER A 200 -31.02 -19.82 -56.12
CA SER A 200 -31.76 -20.66 -57.11
C SER A 200 -31.31 -20.47 -58.59
N ALA A 201 -31.23 -21.60 -59.29
CA ALA A 201 -31.56 -21.89 -60.71
C ALA A 201 -31.20 -20.92 -61.86
N SER A 202 -30.30 -21.36 -62.74
CA SER A 202 -30.60 -21.82 -64.12
C SER A 202 -29.40 -22.57 -64.70
#